data_AF-A0A319D5M3-F1
#
_entry.id   AF-A0A319D5M3-F1
#
_cell.length_a   1.000
_cell.length_b   1.000
_cell.length_c   1.000
_cell.angle_alpha   90.00
_cell.angle_beta   90.00
_cell.angle_gamma   90.00
#
_symmetry.space_group_name_H-M   'P 1'
#
loop_
_entity.id
_entity.type
_entity.pdbx_description
1 polymer ?
#
loop_
_entity_poly.entity_id
_entity_poly.type
_entity_poly.pdbx_seq_one_letter_code
_entity_poly.pdbx_strand_id
1 'polypeptide(L)'
;MYDHFQLEMMAYAAKYADANSFRPCARPPFIIKPIHRTTRYKTSTFLVRLEGPLDTPAKVQKLAGAVATPIVKEGEGETGKATFCQITGAMKLAIQAAFSRSIFGPVFIHVNLAPKSLSEVSFAPSLGSEVDSTLPHNRAVDEGQVFLPGQKQYPVWYFLYGNLADPETLARLLGLDEMPVLRKATTQGGVVKSWGGKYEALVDGPASAVVDGWAYLVESEDAEETLRYYETDHYEVVRCEISTMADSEEVVKGLVFRFVGEC
;
A
#
# COMPACT_ATOMS: atom_id res chain seq x y z
N MET A 1 -4.32 -19.99 20.85
CA MET A 1 -5.27 -19.33 19.92
C MET A 1 -4.82 -17.88 19.87
N TYR A 2 -4.12 -17.47 18.82
CA TYR A 2 -3.52 -16.13 18.74
C TYR A 2 -4.58 -15.10 18.33
N ASP A 3 -4.55 -13.93 18.96
CA ASP A 3 -5.41 -12.78 18.67
C ASP A 3 -4.99 -12.07 17.37
N HIS A 4 -5.90 -11.36 16.73
CA HIS A 4 -5.72 -10.59 15.51
C HIS A 4 -4.51 -9.65 15.58
N PHE A 5 -4.25 -9.04 16.74
CA PHE A 5 -3.09 -8.18 16.98
C PHE A 5 -1.76 -8.96 16.97
N GLN A 6 -1.77 -10.20 17.47
CA GLN A 6 -0.61 -11.10 17.41
C GLN A 6 -0.35 -11.55 15.97
N LEU A 7 -1.37 -11.70 15.13
CA LEU A 7 -1.22 -12.05 13.72
C LEU A 7 -0.72 -10.88 12.86
N GLU A 8 -1.14 -9.65 13.15
CA GLU A 8 -0.56 -8.44 12.52
C GLU A 8 0.90 -8.24 12.94
N MET A 9 1.22 -8.46 14.22
CA MET A 9 2.60 -8.47 14.69
C MET A 9 3.43 -9.60 14.09
N MET A 10 2.85 -10.77 13.81
CA MET A 10 3.54 -11.86 13.12
C MET A 10 3.77 -11.58 11.63
N ALA A 11 2.88 -10.85 10.95
CA ALA A 11 3.11 -10.40 9.58
C ALA A 11 4.24 -9.35 9.48
N TYR A 12 4.35 -8.52 10.52
CA TYR A 12 5.41 -7.53 10.69
C TYR A 12 6.75 -8.20 11.09
N ALA A 13 6.74 -9.11 12.07
CA ALA A 13 7.91 -9.85 12.56
C ALA A 13 8.48 -10.83 11.51
N ALA A 14 7.63 -11.43 10.68
CA ALA A 14 8.06 -12.29 9.57
C ALA A 14 8.93 -11.57 8.52
N LYS A 15 8.91 -10.23 8.49
CA LYS A 15 9.72 -9.42 7.59
C LYS A 15 10.97 -8.80 8.25
N TYR A 16 11.00 -8.64 9.57
CA TYR A 16 12.05 -7.90 10.27
C TYR A 16 12.56 -8.66 11.50
N ALA A 17 13.47 -9.61 11.27
CA ALA A 17 14.30 -10.21 12.30
C ALA A 17 15.56 -9.34 12.52
N ASP A 18 15.36 -8.12 13.04
CA ASP A 18 16.28 -7.35 13.90
C ASP A 18 15.84 -5.88 13.92
N ALA A 19 15.14 -5.48 14.98
CA ALA A 19 15.28 -4.19 15.66
C ALA A 19 14.08 -3.96 16.59
N ASN A 20 14.42 -3.51 17.80
CA ASN A 20 13.58 -3.50 18.98
C ASN A 20 12.45 -2.45 18.95
N SER A 21 11.34 -2.84 19.60
CA SER A 21 10.33 -1.99 20.26
C SER A 21 9.62 -0.91 19.44
N PHE A 22 8.58 -1.31 18.72
CA PHE A 22 7.53 -0.38 18.26
C PHE A 22 6.18 -0.71 18.92
N ARG A 23 5.53 0.26 19.56
CA ARG A 23 4.13 0.15 19.98
C ARG A 23 3.25 0.75 18.88
N PRO A 24 2.46 -0.03 18.12
CA PRO A 24 1.61 0.53 17.08
C PRO A 24 0.47 1.34 17.72
N CYS A 25 0.35 2.59 17.31
CA CYS A 25 -0.81 3.42 17.62
C CYS A 25 -1.98 2.97 16.73
N ALA A 26 -2.97 2.29 17.30
CA ALA A 26 -4.11 1.79 16.55
C ALA A 26 -4.97 2.96 16.01
N ARG A 27 -5.03 3.12 14.68
CA ARG A 27 -6.15 3.84 14.07
C ARG A 27 -7.42 3.00 14.29
N PRO A 28 -8.55 3.57 14.75
CA PRO A 28 -9.77 2.80 14.92
C PRO A 28 -10.27 2.29 13.56
N PRO A 29 -10.91 1.10 13.51
CA PRO A 29 -11.31 0.45 12.28
C PRO A 29 -12.21 1.35 11.43
N PHE A 30 -11.88 1.46 10.14
CA PHE A 30 -12.63 2.22 9.15
C PHE A 30 -13.99 1.55 8.87
N ILE A 31 -15.10 2.29 9.00
CA ILE A 31 -16.44 1.82 8.67
C ILE A 31 -16.80 2.26 7.25
N ILE A 32 -16.81 1.30 6.31
CA ILE A 32 -17.25 1.50 4.91
C ILE A 32 -18.60 0.82 4.71
N LYS A 33 -19.51 1.46 3.93
CA LYS A 33 -20.83 0.91 3.58
C LYS A 33 -20.73 -0.50 2.94
N PRO A 34 -21.75 -1.36 3.12
CA PRO A 34 -21.62 -2.82 2.90
C PRO A 34 -21.40 -3.27 1.45
N ILE A 35 -21.88 -2.51 0.47
CA ILE A 35 -21.92 -2.93 -0.94
C ILE A 35 -20.51 -2.87 -1.58
N HIS A 36 -19.79 -1.78 -1.37
CA HIS A 36 -18.44 -1.53 -1.92
C HIS A 36 -17.34 -2.33 -1.23
N ARG A 37 -17.64 -2.82 -0.01
CA ARG A 37 -16.77 -3.75 0.71
C ARG A 37 -16.53 -5.04 -0.09
N THR A 38 -17.44 -5.43 -0.99
CA THR A 38 -17.38 -6.75 -1.65
C THR A 38 -16.48 -6.84 -2.89
N THR A 39 -16.34 -5.79 -3.69
CA THR A 39 -15.49 -5.80 -4.89
C THR A 39 -14.02 -5.62 -4.53
N ARG A 40 -13.68 -4.62 -3.71
CA ARG A 40 -12.30 -4.40 -3.27
C ARG A 40 -11.79 -5.53 -2.39
N TYR A 41 -12.61 -6.05 -1.48
CA TYR A 41 -12.21 -7.20 -0.68
C TYR A 41 -11.79 -8.38 -1.58
N LYS A 42 -12.44 -8.58 -2.74
CA LYS A 42 -12.06 -9.65 -3.68
C LYS A 42 -10.66 -9.46 -4.28
N THR A 43 -10.18 -8.22 -4.42
CA THR A 43 -8.86 -7.90 -4.99
C THR A 43 -7.79 -7.68 -3.92
N SER A 44 -8.15 -7.45 -2.66
CA SER A 44 -7.20 -7.34 -1.54
C SER A 44 -6.34 -8.61 -1.41
N THR A 45 -5.11 -8.40 -0.96
CA THR A 45 -4.11 -9.48 -0.84
C THR A 45 -4.17 -10.11 0.55
N PHE A 46 -4.20 -11.42 0.61
CA PHE A 46 -4.14 -12.21 1.83
C PHE A 46 -3.01 -13.24 1.76
N LEU A 47 -2.52 -13.65 2.92
CA LEU A 47 -1.70 -14.84 3.07
C LEU A 47 -2.55 -15.93 3.73
N VAL A 48 -2.57 -17.13 3.15
CA VAL A 48 -3.13 -18.33 3.80
C VAL A 48 -1.99 -19.22 4.28
N ARG A 49 -2.05 -19.67 5.53
CA ARG A 49 -1.02 -20.56 6.07
C ARG A 49 -1.12 -21.94 5.42
N LEU A 50 0.03 -22.50 5.05
CA LEU A 50 0.14 -23.88 4.60
C LEU A 50 0.19 -24.80 5.80
N GLU A 51 -0.95 -25.39 6.14
CA GLU A 51 -1.07 -26.35 7.23
C GLU A 51 -2.27 -27.27 7.02
N GLY A 52 -2.24 -28.45 7.64
CA GLY A 52 -3.33 -29.42 7.60
C GLY A 52 -3.78 -29.74 6.16
N PRO A 53 -5.08 -29.65 5.84
CA PRO A 53 -5.60 -29.88 4.49
C PRO A 53 -5.09 -28.91 3.41
N LEU A 54 -4.42 -27.82 3.79
CA LEU A 54 -3.86 -26.79 2.90
C LEU A 54 -2.32 -26.77 2.90
N ASP A 55 -1.66 -27.87 3.28
CA ASP A 55 -0.19 -27.99 3.39
C ASP A 55 0.64 -27.67 2.13
N THR A 56 0.03 -27.55 0.95
CA THR A 56 0.74 -27.42 -0.33
C THR A 56 0.11 -26.36 -1.24
N PRO A 57 0.91 -25.60 -2.00
CA PRO A 57 0.41 -24.56 -2.90
C PRO A 57 -0.57 -25.11 -3.96
N ALA A 58 -0.38 -26.35 -4.41
CA ALA A 58 -1.28 -27.01 -5.35
C ALA A 58 -2.69 -27.25 -4.76
N LYS A 59 -2.79 -27.56 -3.47
CA LYS A 59 -4.09 -27.69 -2.80
C LYS A 59 -4.79 -26.34 -2.67
N VAL A 60 -4.03 -25.29 -2.32
CA VAL A 60 -4.55 -23.92 -2.29
C VAL A 60 -5.05 -23.50 -3.68
N GLN A 61 -4.26 -23.74 -4.74
CA GLN A 61 -4.64 -23.45 -6.12
C GLN A 61 -5.97 -24.12 -6.50
N LYS A 62 -6.07 -25.43 -6.27
CA LYS A 62 -7.25 -26.22 -6.61
C LYS A 62 -8.51 -25.75 -5.88
N LEU A 63 -8.39 -25.49 -4.57
CA LEU A 63 -9.53 -25.06 -3.74
C LEU A 63 -9.95 -23.61 -4.01
N ALA A 64 -8.99 -22.75 -4.32
CA ALA A 64 -9.25 -21.36 -4.67
C ALA A 64 -9.74 -21.15 -6.11
N GLY A 65 -9.70 -22.19 -6.95
CA GLY A 65 -9.99 -22.08 -8.39
C GLY A 65 -9.01 -21.17 -9.13
N ALA A 66 -7.75 -21.11 -8.67
CA ALA A 66 -6.75 -20.22 -9.25
C ALA A 66 -6.14 -20.79 -10.53
N VAL A 67 -5.97 -19.91 -11.52
CA VAL A 67 -5.38 -20.25 -12.83
C VAL A 67 -3.92 -20.64 -12.70
N ALA A 68 -3.17 -19.94 -11.83
CA ALA A 68 -1.77 -20.19 -11.56
C ALA A 68 -1.55 -20.64 -10.11
N THR A 69 -0.43 -21.32 -9.85
CA THR A 69 -0.03 -21.70 -8.50
C THR A 69 0.29 -20.44 -7.68
N PRO A 70 -0.32 -20.27 -6.49
CA PRO A 70 -0.10 -19.11 -5.65
C PRO A 70 1.37 -18.97 -5.22
N ILE A 71 1.85 -17.73 -5.15
CA ILE A 71 3.22 -17.41 -4.72
C ILE A 71 3.40 -17.83 -3.26
N VAL A 72 4.49 -18.54 -2.97
CA VAL A 72 4.84 -18.97 -1.62
C VAL A 72 5.65 -17.88 -0.92
N LYS A 73 5.32 -17.64 0.35
CA LYS A 73 6.04 -16.74 1.25
C LYS A 73 6.39 -17.49 2.52
N GLU A 74 7.60 -17.26 3.03
CA GLU A 74 8.02 -17.76 4.34
C GLU A 74 7.91 -16.63 5.35
N GLY A 75 7.57 -16.98 6.58
CA GLY A 75 7.59 -16.07 7.71
C GLY A 75 8.18 -16.75 8.93
N GLU A 76 8.93 -16.00 9.71
CA GLU A 76 9.50 -16.45 10.97
C GLU A 76 8.90 -15.62 12.11
N GLY A 77 8.44 -16.30 13.15
CA GLY A 77 7.94 -15.65 14.36
C GLY A 77 8.41 -16.38 15.60
N GLU A 78 7.95 -15.93 16.77
CA GLU A 78 8.33 -16.49 18.07
C GLU A 78 8.07 -18.00 18.20
N THR A 79 7.15 -18.53 17.40
CA THR A 79 6.74 -19.94 17.39
C THR A 79 7.47 -20.78 16.34
N GLY A 80 8.40 -20.18 15.61
CA GLY A 80 9.17 -20.81 14.54
C GLY A 80 8.74 -20.37 13.14
N LYS A 81 9.23 -21.11 12.14
CA LYS A 81 8.98 -20.84 10.71
C LYS A 81 7.59 -21.31 10.29
N ALA A 82 6.93 -20.51 9.47
CA ALA A 82 5.65 -20.82 8.85
C ALA A 82 5.71 -20.48 7.35
N THR A 83 4.99 -21.26 6.56
CA THR A 83 4.89 -21.06 5.11
C THR A 83 3.48 -20.64 4.76
N PHE A 84 3.35 -19.72 3.81
CA PHE A 84 2.10 -19.12 3.38
C PHE A 84 2.00 -19.10 1.86
N CYS A 85 0.77 -19.07 1.35
CA CYS A 85 0.48 -18.72 -0.04
C CYS A 85 -0.16 -17.34 -0.11
N GLN A 86 0.31 -16.50 -1.02
CA GLN A 86 -0.31 -15.22 -1.35
C GLN A 86 -1.53 -15.45 -2.25
N ILE A 87 -2.69 -14.98 -1.81
CA ILE A 87 -3.99 -15.19 -2.45
C ILE A 87 -4.77 -13.87 -2.52
N THR A 88 -5.75 -13.79 -3.42
CA THR A 88 -6.71 -12.67 -3.45
C THR A 88 -7.85 -12.91 -2.47
N GLY A 89 -8.63 -11.89 -2.14
CA GLY A 89 -9.80 -12.11 -1.28
C GLY A 89 -10.91 -12.94 -1.94
N ALA A 90 -11.00 -12.98 -3.28
CA ALA A 90 -11.87 -13.91 -3.97
C ALA A 90 -11.46 -15.36 -3.69
N MET A 91 -10.16 -15.65 -3.76
CA MET A 91 -9.60 -16.95 -3.41
C MET A 91 -9.83 -17.28 -1.93
N LYS A 92 -9.65 -16.30 -1.04
CA LYS A 92 -9.96 -16.46 0.39
C LYS A 92 -11.41 -16.89 0.61
N LEU A 93 -12.38 -16.23 -0.04
CA LEU A 93 -13.80 -16.59 0.05
C LEU A 93 -14.06 -18.03 -0.44
N ALA A 94 -13.44 -18.43 -1.55
CA ALA A 94 -13.56 -19.79 -2.08
C ALA A 94 -13.02 -20.84 -1.11
N ILE A 95 -11.84 -20.60 -0.53
CA ILE A 95 -11.23 -21.48 0.48
C ILE A 95 -12.12 -21.53 1.74
N GLN A 96 -12.58 -20.38 2.25
CA GLN A 96 -13.47 -20.33 3.41
C GLN A 96 -14.78 -21.11 3.17
N ALA A 97 -15.37 -20.99 1.98
CA ALA A 97 -16.56 -21.74 1.61
C ALA A 97 -16.30 -23.26 1.60
N ALA A 98 -15.14 -23.69 1.07
CA ALA A 98 -14.75 -25.10 1.02
C ALA A 98 -14.58 -25.74 2.41
N PHE A 99 -14.21 -24.94 3.42
CA PHE A 99 -14.05 -25.40 4.81
C PHE A 99 -15.23 -25.06 5.74
N SER A 100 -16.32 -24.49 5.22
CA SER A 100 -17.47 -24.04 6.03
C SER A 100 -18.12 -25.13 6.90
N ARG A 101 -17.98 -26.40 6.53
CA ARG A 101 -18.49 -27.58 7.27
C ARG A 101 -17.37 -28.44 7.88
N SER A 102 -16.13 -27.96 7.86
CA SER A 102 -14.97 -28.67 8.38
C SER A 102 -14.67 -28.25 9.82
N ILE A 103 -14.02 -29.13 10.58
CA ILE A 103 -13.40 -28.78 11.86
C ILE A 103 -12.12 -27.96 11.69
N PHE A 104 -11.53 -27.99 10.49
CA PHE A 104 -10.34 -27.24 10.15
C PHE A 104 -10.71 -25.81 9.75
N GLY A 105 -10.19 -24.82 10.47
CA GLY A 105 -10.30 -23.41 10.16
C GLY A 105 -9.00 -22.87 9.56
N PRO A 106 -8.94 -22.56 8.25
CA PRO A 106 -7.74 -21.99 7.64
C PRO A 106 -7.37 -20.64 8.26
N VAL A 107 -6.07 -20.43 8.52
CA VAL A 107 -5.54 -19.15 9.02
C VAL A 107 -5.24 -18.22 7.85
N PHE A 108 -5.81 -17.02 7.91
CA PHE A 108 -5.60 -15.95 6.92
C PHE A 108 -5.02 -14.71 7.58
N ILE A 109 -4.06 -14.07 6.90
CA ILE A 109 -3.49 -12.78 7.26
C ILE A 109 -3.81 -11.79 6.14
N HIS A 110 -4.28 -10.60 6.48
CA HIS A 110 -4.50 -9.53 5.50
C HIS A 110 -3.18 -8.80 5.25
N VAL A 111 -2.77 -8.66 3.99
CA VAL A 111 -1.60 -7.87 3.62
C VAL A 111 -2.04 -6.42 3.48
N ASN A 112 -1.92 -5.68 4.57
CA ASN A 112 -2.42 -4.33 4.68
C ASN A 112 -1.41 -3.29 4.17
N LEU A 113 -0.99 -3.42 2.92
CA LEU A 113 0.08 -2.61 2.32
C LEU A 113 -0.46 -1.82 1.12
N ALA A 114 -0.25 -0.50 1.09
CA ALA A 114 -0.56 0.31 -0.07
C ALA A 114 0.22 -0.21 -1.29
N PRO A 115 -0.42 -0.67 -2.38
CA PRO A 115 0.31 -1.14 -3.56
C PRO A 115 1.11 -0.01 -4.22
N LYS A 116 2.30 -0.34 -4.72
CA LYS A 116 3.13 0.51 -5.58
C LYS A 116 3.46 -0.34 -6.81
N SER A 117 2.81 -0.04 -7.92
CA SER A 117 2.94 -0.81 -9.18
C SER A 117 3.21 0.14 -10.33
N LEU A 118 4.34 0.85 -10.27
CA LEU A 118 4.72 1.86 -11.25
C LEU A 118 5.14 1.20 -12.56
N SER A 119 4.58 1.69 -13.67
CA SER A 119 4.91 1.24 -15.02
C SER A 119 6.31 1.69 -15.40
N GLU A 120 7.09 0.79 -16.01
CA GLU A 120 8.39 1.10 -16.63
C GLU A 120 8.23 1.72 -18.03
N VAL A 121 7.06 1.56 -18.65
CA VAL A 121 6.80 1.94 -20.06
C VAL A 121 5.81 3.09 -20.20
N SER A 122 5.34 3.65 -19.08
CA SER A 122 4.45 4.81 -19.04
C SER A 122 4.49 5.53 -17.70
N PHE A 123 3.86 6.71 -17.63
CA PHE A 123 3.67 7.48 -16.39
C PHE A 123 2.69 6.82 -15.40
N ALA A 124 2.02 5.73 -15.78
CA ALA A 124 1.01 5.07 -14.95
C ALA A 124 1.62 4.36 -13.70
N PRO A 125 0.86 4.25 -12.60
CA PRO A 125 -0.27 5.12 -12.27
C PRO A 125 0.24 6.51 -11.89
N SER A 126 -0.55 7.54 -12.22
CA SER A 126 -0.29 8.94 -11.88
C SER A 126 -1.52 9.58 -11.26
N LEU A 127 -1.33 10.58 -10.40
CA LEU A 127 -2.41 11.41 -9.88
C LEU A 127 -3.02 12.25 -11.01
N GLY A 128 -4.34 12.31 -11.06
CA GLY A 128 -5.09 13.06 -12.09
C GLY A 128 -5.92 12.16 -12.98
N SER A 129 -7.12 12.64 -13.31
CA SER A 129 -8.11 11.90 -14.10
C SER A 129 -8.02 12.14 -15.61
N GLU A 130 -7.29 13.19 -16.04
CA GLU A 130 -7.35 13.71 -17.41
C GLU A 130 -6.35 13.09 -18.38
N VAL A 131 -5.40 12.29 -17.87
CA VAL A 131 -4.40 11.62 -18.71
C VAL A 131 -4.52 10.12 -18.51
N ASP A 132 -5.16 9.42 -19.45
CA ASP A 132 -4.97 7.97 -19.56
C ASP A 132 -3.53 7.72 -20.03
N SER A 133 -2.66 7.60 -19.05
CA SER A 133 -1.22 7.35 -19.23
C SER A 133 -0.92 6.00 -19.85
N THR A 134 -1.93 5.16 -20.13
CA THR A 134 -1.78 3.90 -20.85
C THR A 134 -2.08 4.01 -22.35
N LEU A 135 -2.60 5.15 -22.83
CA LEU A 135 -2.86 5.36 -24.24
C LEU A 135 -1.57 5.34 -25.07
N PRO A 136 -1.60 4.86 -26.33
CA PRO A 136 -0.39 4.70 -27.15
C PRO A 136 0.46 5.98 -27.29
N HIS A 137 -0.17 7.16 -27.30
CA HIS A 137 0.53 8.44 -27.40
C HIS A 137 1.24 8.87 -26.09
N ASN A 138 0.93 8.23 -24.96
CA ASN A 138 1.52 8.49 -23.65
C ASN A 138 2.54 7.40 -23.23
N ARG A 139 2.81 6.42 -24.10
CA ARG A 139 3.81 5.36 -23.87
C ARG A 139 5.19 5.80 -24.32
N ALA A 140 6.21 5.10 -23.85
CA ALA A 140 7.58 5.26 -24.33
C ALA A 140 7.61 5.26 -25.87
N VAL A 141 8.11 6.34 -26.46
CA VAL A 141 8.26 6.46 -27.93
C VAL A 141 9.62 5.88 -28.38
N ASP A 142 10.56 5.76 -27.44
CA ASP A 142 11.92 5.28 -27.63
C ASP A 142 12.35 4.38 -26.45
N GLU A 143 13.26 3.42 -26.70
CA GLU A 143 13.76 2.45 -25.71
C GLU A 143 14.55 3.11 -24.56
N GLY A 144 14.95 4.38 -24.72
CA GLY A 144 15.64 5.17 -23.69
C GLY A 144 14.76 6.01 -22.76
N GLN A 145 13.43 6.04 -22.97
CA GLN A 145 12.55 6.91 -22.18
C GLN A 145 12.32 6.35 -20.76
N VAL A 146 12.85 7.06 -19.75
CA VAL A 146 12.73 6.67 -18.33
C VAL A 146 11.60 7.44 -17.67
N PHE A 147 10.68 6.72 -17.01
CA PHE A 147 9.58 7.31 -16.23
C PHE A 147 9.94 7.37 -14.75
N LEU A 148 10.12 8.59 -14.24
CA LEU A 148 10.52 8.85 -12.87
C LEU A 148 9.30 9.23 -12.00
N PRO A 149 9.28 8.82 -10.72
CA PRO A 149 10.22 7.89 -10.08
C PRO A 149 10.05 6.45 -10.58
N GLY A 150 11.13 5.67 -10.56
CA GLY A 150 11.11 4.23 -10.85
C GLY A 150 10.58 3.40 -9.67
N GLN A 151 10.18 2.15 -9.93
CA GLN A 151 9.61 1.25 -8.93
C GLN A 151 10.51 1.06 -7.69
N LYS A 152 11.83 1.03 -7.88
CA LYS A 152 12.86 0.84 -6.84
C LYS A 152 13.85 1.99 -6.74
N GLN A 153 13.43 3.18 -7.14
CA GLN A 153 14.29 4.36 -7.08
C GLN A 153 14.29 4.96 -5.68
N TYR A 154 15.48 5.13 -5.11
CA TYR A 154 15.72 5.84 -3.85
C TYR A 154 17.01 6.68 -3.95
N PRO A 155 17.08 7.85 -3.29
CA PRO A 155 16.00 8.48 -2.54
C PRO A 155 14.87 8.97 -3.47
N VAL A 156 13.65 9.11 -2.94
CA VAL A 156 12.47 9.52 -3.72
C VAL A 156 11.62 10.54 -2.97
N TRP A 157 11.17 11.56 -3.68
CA TRP A 157 10.28 12.57 -3.11
C TRP A 157 8.86 12.02 -2.97
N TYR A 158 8.30 12.20 -1.78
CA TYR A 158 6.89 11.95 -1.49
C TYR A 158 6.17 13.27 -1.20
N PHE A 159 5.01 13.45 -1.82
CA PHE A 159 4.04 14.47 -1.42
C PHE A 159 3.18 13.90 -0.29
N LEU A 160 3.21 14.58 0.86
CA LEU A 160 2.51 14.22 2.08
C LEU A 160 1.40 15.23 2.36
N TYR A 161 0.26 14.71 2.79
CA TYR A 161 -0.91 15.46 3.25
C TYR A 161 -1.49 14.77 4.50
N GLY A 162 -2.43 15.42 5.18
CA GLY A 162 -3.04 14.90 6.40
C GLY A 162 -2.03 14.51 7.48
N ASN A 163 -2.21 13.34 8.10
CA ASN A 163 -1.40 12.93 9.25
C ASN A 163 0.07 12.64 8.90
N LEU A 164 0.40 12.26 7.66
CA LEU A 164 1.81 12.06 7.28
C LEU A 164 2.55 13.40 7.11
N ALA A 165 1.83 14.51 6.96
CA ALA A 165 2.41 15.85 6.95
C ALA A 165 2.75 16.39 8.34
N ASP A 166 2.52 15.62 9.42
CA ASP A 166 2.96 15.94 10.77
C ASP A 166 4.37 15.36 11.05
N PRO A 167 5.40 16.21 11.26
CA PRO A 167 6.78 15.75 11.48
C PRO A 167 6.92 14.76 12.64
N GLU A 168 6.18 14.94 13.73
CA GLU A 168 6.24 14.04 14.89
C GLU A 168 5.69 12.64 14.56
N THR A 169 4.58 12.60 13.83
CA THR A 169 4.01 11.34 13.33
C THR A 169 4.96 10.64 12.37
N LEU A 170 5.60 11.38 11.48
CA LEU A 170 6.55 10.83 10.51
C LEU A 170 7.84 10.33 11.19
N ALA A 171 8.43 11.11 12.10
CA ALA A 171 9.61 10.73 12.88
C ALA A 171 9.35 9.44 13.65
N ARG A 172 8.22 9.40 14.38
CA ARG A 172 7.81 8.22 15.14
C ARG A 172 7.63 7.02 14.21
N LEU A 173 6.88 7.18 13.11
CA LEU A 173 6.59 6.08 12.19
C LEU A 173 7.86 5.47 11.59
N LEU A 174 8.81 6.31 11.20
CA LEU A 174 10.05 5.91 10.57
C LEU A 174 11.19 5.59 11.55
N GLY A 175 10.97 5.76 12.86
CA GLY A 175 11.99 5.52 13.89
C GLY A 175 13.19 6.46 13.76
N LEU A 176 12.96 7.71 13.37
CA LEU A 176 14.04 8.69 13.17
C LEU A 176 14.50 9.26 14.51
N ASP A 177 15.82 9.37 14.68
CA ASP A 177 16.44 10.04 15.83
C ASP A 177 16.28 11.57 15.77
N GLU A 178 16.22 12.12 14.56
CA GLU A 178 16.05 13.55 14.29
C GLU A 178 14.68 13.86 13.66
N MET A 179 14.19 15.08 13.88
CA MET A 179 12.91 15.50 13.30
C MET A 179 13.04 15.65 11.77
N PRO A 180 12.16 15.02 10.97
CA PRO A 180 12.24 15.07 9.52
C PRO A 180 12.01 16.48 8.99
N VAL A 181 12.81 16.87 7.99
CA VAL A 181 12.67 18.17 7.33
C VAL A 181 11.62 18.07 6.23
N LEU A 182 10.43 18.60 6.52
CA LEU A 182 9.36 18.76 5.54
C LEU A 182 9.51 20.09 4.79
N ARG A 183 9.37 20.05 3.46
CA ARG A 183 9.35 21.27 2.62
C ARG A 183 7.94 21.58 2.19
N LYS A 184 7.47 22.82 2.34
CA LYS A 184 6.14 23.20 1.82
C LYS A 184 6.08 22.95 0.32
N ALA A 185 5.00 22.32 -0.13
CA ALA A 185 4.84 21.96 -1.53
C ALA A 185 3.36 21.91 -1.94
N THR A 186 3.13 21.89 -3.24
CA THR A 186 1.83 21.59 -3.84
C THR A 186 1.93 20.47 -4.87
N THR A 187 0.81 19.79 -5.11
CA THR A 187 0.64 18.87 -6.23
C THR A 187 -0.61 19.23 -7.03
N GLN A 188 -0.61 18.95 -8.33
CA GLN A 188 -1.75 19.13 -9.22
C GLN A 188 -2.49 17.81 -9.50
N GLY A 189 -3.70 17.88 -10.05
CA GLY A 189 -4.48 16.72 -10.48
C GLY A 189 -5.20 15.97 -9.35
N GLY A 190 -5.22 16.52 -8.14
CA GLY A 190 -5.83 15.87 -6.98
C GLY A 190 -6.83 16.76 -6.25
N VAL A 191 -7.77 16.13 -5.54
CA VAL A 191 -8.65 16.82 -4.59
C VAL A 191 -8.67 16.05 -3.29
N VAL A 192 -8.48 16.75 -2.17
CA VAL A 192 -8.63 16.18 -0.83
C VAL A 192 -10.11 16.20 -0.45
N LYS A 193 -10.66 15.03 -0.12
CA LYS A 193 -12.02 14.86 0.38
C LYS A 193 -12.00 14.39 1.83
N SER A 194 -12.99 14.81 2.60
CA SER A 194 -13.24 14.25 3.92
C SER A 194 -13.92 12.89 3.82
N TRP A 195 -13.28 11.88 4.39
CA TRP A 195 -13.78 10.52 4.44
C TRP A 195 -14.04 10.08 5.88
N GLY A 196 -15.21 9.48 6.14
CA GLY A 196 -15.62 9.10 7.51
C GLY A 196 -15.71 10.27 8.49
N GLY A 197 -15.86 11.50 8.00
CA GLY A 197 -15.99 12.74 8.78
C GLY A 197 -14.72 13.25 9.45
N LYS A 198 -13.59 12.53 9.37
CA LYS A 198 -12.34 12.90 10.05
C LYS A 198 -11.05 12.57 9.31
N TYR A 199 -11.12 11.84 8.20
CA TYR A 199 -9.93 11.43 7.46
C TYR A 199 -9.82 12.20 6.16
N GLU A 200 -8.61 12.57 5.79
CA GLU A 200 -8.32 13.18 4.50
C GLU A 200 -8.00 12.08 3.49
N ALA A 201 -8.72 12.09 2.37
CA ALA A 201 -8.56 11.16 1.27
C ALA A 201 -8.25 11.96 0.00
N LEU A 202 -7.02 11.86 -0.49
CA LEU A 202 -6.65 12.41 -1.79
C LEU A 202 -7.17 11.49 -2.88
N VAL A 203 -8.04 12.00 -3.75
CA VAL A 203 -8.55 11.30 -4.93
C VAL A 203 -8.19 12.07 -6.19
N ASP A 204 -8.33 11.44 -7.36
CA ASP A 204 -8.13 12.12 -8.63
C ASP A 204 -9.08 13.31 -8.77
N GLY A 205 -8.51 14.40 -9.28
CA GLY A 205 -9.19 15.65 -9.60
C GLY A 205 -8.97 16.07 -11.05
N PRO A 206 -9.51 17.24 -11.43
CA PRO A 206 -9.16 17.89 -12.69
C PRO A 206 -7.69 18.34 -12.65
N ALA A 207 -7.06 18.49 -13.81
CA ALA A 207 -5.64 18.85 -13.91
C ALA A 207 -5.32 20.20 -13.22
N SER A 208 -6.29 21.12 -13.19
CA SER A 208 -6.17 22.43 -12.55
C SER A 208 -6.33 22.41 -11.03
N ALA A 209 -6.77 21.29 -10.42
CA ALA A 209 -6.92 21.22 -8.98
C ALA A 209 -5.55 21.12 -8.30
N VAL A 210 -5.33 21.99 -7.31
CA VAL A 210 -4.09 22.08 -6.54
C VAL A 210 -4.36 21.64 -5.10
N VAL A 211 -3.46 20.84 -4.55
CA VAL A 211 -3.47 20.42 -3.15
C VAL A 211 -2.21 20.92 -2.47
N ASP A 212 -2.40 21.64 -1.36
CA ASP A 212 -1.33 22.04 -0.46
C ASP A 212 -0.89 20.88 0.44
N GLY A 213 0.42 20.79 0.66
CA GLY A 213 1.00 19.76 1.52
C GLY A 213 2.49 19.96 1.70
N TRP A 214 3.20 18.85 1.82
CA TRP A 214 4.62 18.85 2.14
C TRP A 214 5.37 17.83 1.30
N ALA A 215 6.57 18.17 0.88
CA ALA A 215 7.51 17.25 0.27
C ALA A 215 8.46 16.69 1.34
N TYR A 216 8.63 15.37 1.32
CA TYR A 216 9.59 14.65 2.15
C TYR A 216 10.44 13.73 1.28
N LEU A 217 11.75 13.68 1.54
CA LEU A 217 12.66 12.80 0.82
C LEU A 217 12.76 11.46 1.55
N VAL A 218 12.19 10.42 0.97
CA VAL A 218 12.28 9.06 1.52
C VAL A 218 13.60 8.43 1.05
N GLU A 219 14.46 8.07 2.00
CA GLU A 219 15.84 7.66 1.70
C GLU A 219 16.00 6.19 1.32
N SER A 220 15.08 5.31 1.74
CA SER A 220 15.23 3.86 1.59
C SER A 220 13.90 3.14 1.30
N GLU A 221 14.02 1.91 0.80
CA GLU A 221 12.88 1.00 0.57
C GLU A 221 12.16 0.65 1.87
N ASP A 222 12.89 0.42 2.97
CA ASP A 222 12.31 0.09 4.28
C ASP A 222 11.47 1.25 4.84
N ALA A 223 11.96 2.49 4.68
CA ALA A 223 11.22 3.68 5.06
C ALA A 223 9.94 3.81 4.22
N GLU A 224 10.01 3.60 2.90
CA GLU A 224 8.83 3.62 2.03
C GLU A 224 7.83 2.51 2.41
N GLU A 225 8.30 1.29 2.67
CA GLU A 225 7.44 0.18 3.06
C GLU A 225 6.69 0.47 4.36
N THR A 226 7.37 1.10 5.32
CA THR A 226 6.77 1.54 6.58
C THR A 226 5.64 2.56 6.34
N LEU A 227 5.84 3.55 5.47
CA LEU A 227 4.78 4.50 5.08
C LEU A 227 3.60 3.78 4.40
N ARG A 228 3.91 2.85 3.48
CA ARG A 228 2.89 2.08 2.75
C ARG A 228 2.07 1.17 3.66
N TYR A 229 2.65 0.65 4.74
CA TYR A 229 1.94 -0.15 5.73
C TYR A 229 1.02 0.72 6.58
N TYR A 230 1.49 1.91 6.96
CA TYR A 230 0.69 2.88 7.71
C TYR A 230 -0.52 3.37 6.93
N GLU A 231 -0.36 3.66 5.63
CA GLU A 231 -1.46 4.10 4.77
C GLU A 231 -2.41 2.98 4.39
N THR A 232 -1.96 1.71 4.42
CA THR A 232 -2.78 0.51 4.19
C THR A 232 -3.23 0.31 2.73
N ASP A 233 -3.90 -0.81 2.45
CA ASP A 233 -4.47 -1.08 1.12
C ASP A 233 -5.65 -0.15 0.74
N HIS A 234 -5.97 0.84 1.60
CA HIS A 234 -6.91 1.93 1.31
C HIS A 234 -6.35 2.99 0.36
N TYR A 235 -5.04 3.02 0.19
CA TYR A 235 -4.35 3.91 -0.71
C TYR A 235 -3.46 3.09 -1.63
N GLU A 236 -3.08 3.68 -2.75
CA GLU A 236 -2.02 3.20 -3.63
C GLU A 236 -0.97 4.29 -3.80
N VAL A 237 0.25 3.89 -4.15
CA VAL A 237 1.33 4.81 -4.48
C VAL A 237 1.30 5.09 -5.97
N VAL A 238 1.16 6.38 -6.34
CA VAL A 238 1.14 6.84 -7.73
C VAL A 238 2.17 7.94 -7.94
N ARG A 239 2.56 8.17 -9.21
CA ARG A 239 3.41 9.29 -9.59
C ARG A 239 2.66 10.62 -9.50
N CYS A 240 3.35 11.67 -9.10
CA CYS A 240 2.86 13.04 -9.12
C CYS A 240 3.97 14.03 -9.44
N GLU A 241 3.58 15.28 -9.68
CA GLU A 241 4.49 16.42 -9.74
C GLU A 241 4.37 17.22 -8.45
N ILE A 242 5.51 17.56 -7.87
CA ILE A 242 5.60 18.27 -6.60
C ILE A 242 6.27 19.61 -6.86
N SER A 243 5.52 20.68 -6.69
CA SER A 243 6.04 22.04 -6.78
C SER A 243 6.45 22.50 -5.39
N THR A 244 7.74 22.68 -5.15
CA THR A 244 8.22 23.15 -3.84
C THR A 244 8.07 24.68 -3.73
N MET A 245 7.65 25.17 -2.56
CA MET A 245 7.36 26.60 -2.33
C MET A 245 8.59 27.42 -1.92
N ALA A 246 9.80 26.85 -1.99
CA ALA A 246 11.02 27.50 -1.52
C ALA A 246 11.72 28.20 -2.69
N ASP A 247 11.45 29.50 -2.89
CA ASP A 247 12.13 30.51 -3.73
C ASP A 247 12.46 30.18 -5.21
N SER A 248 12.23 28.95 -5.65
CA SER A 248 12.35 28.47 -7.02
C SER A 248 11.08 27.68 -7.36
N GLU A 249 10.45 27.96 -8.50
CA GLU A 249 9.34 27.18 -9.08
C GLU A 249 9.83 25.78 -9.55
N GLU A 250 10.66 25.12 -8.76
CA GLU A 250 11.19 23.80 -9.09
C GLU A 250 10.11 22.75 -8.90
N VAL A 251 9.75 22.12 -10.02
CA VAL A 251 8.85 20.97 -10.07
C VAL A 251 9.69 19.70 -10.05
N VAL A 252 9.53 18.88 -9.01
CA VAL A 252 10.19 17.58 -8.89
C VAL A 252 9.20 16.45 -9.15
N LYS A 253 9.68 15.37 -9.77
CA LYS A 253 8.90 14.13 -9.93
C LYS A 253 8.88 13.38 -8.61
N GLY A 254 7.70 13.02 -8.14
CA GLY A 254 7.53 12.37 -6.85
C GLY A 254 6.44 11.32 -6.85
N LEU A 255 6.15 10.83 -5.65
CA LEU A 255 5.12 9.85 -5.35
C LEU A 255 4.11 10.43 -4.36
N VAL A 256 2.89 9.90 -4.39
CA VAL A 256 1.83 10.28 -3.45
C VAL A 256 0.95 9.08 -3.16
N PHE A 257 0.37 9.05 -1.97
CA PHE A 257 -0.68 8.11 -1.61
C PHE A 257 -2.02 8.61 -2.15
N ARG A 258 -2.59 7.89 -3.12
CA ARG A 258 -3.94 8.16 -3.64
C ARG A 258 -4.93 7.19 -3.02
N PHE A 259 -6.04 7.69 -2.51
CA PHE A 259 -7.12 6.87 -1.96
C PHE A 259 -7.82 6.11 -3.10
N VAL A 260 -7.94 4.79 -2.95
CA VAL A 260 -8.57 3.90 -3.95
C VAL A 260 -10.01 3.52 -3.61
N GLY A 261 -10.59 4.14 -2.58
CA GLY A 261 -11.99 3.94 -2.21
C GLY A 261 -12.91 5.01 -2.80
N GLU A 262 -14.20 4.87 -2.53
CA GLU A 262 -15.19 5.91 -2.82
C GLU A 262 -15.31 6.86 -1.62
N CYS A 263 -15.24 8.17 -1.90
CA CYS A 263 -15.48 9.25 -0.93
C CYS A 263 -16.94 9.69 -0.94
#